data_AF-W4K7F3-F1
#
_entry.id   AF-W4K7F3-F1
#
_cell.length_a   1.000
_cell.length_b   1.000
_cell.length_c   1.000
_cell.angle_alpha   90.00
_cell.angle_beta   90.00
_cell.angle_gamma   90.00
#
_symmetry.space_group_name_H-M   'P 1'
#
loop_
_entity.id
_entity.type
_entity.pdbx_description
1 polymer ?
#
loop_
_entity_poly.entity_id
_entity_poly.type
_entity_poly.pdbx_seq_one_letter_code
_entity_poly.pdbx_strand_id
1 'polypeptide(L)'
;MSNTTQLLTEFPELSHLSREDLEDMLVDPAYFQAVFHTLTTVKELYRAQAELGLANESIAKQNLSVQDEVYRMRSETKDAFDEAKALEARWAELEREQKEVFQRFNPQFLLMRLRHATTAQDDLSEALASTFVRSSASEVPSPSTNGKDVDDFVKEFRELRKTYHKRVMWGDRWAAGQVAWRDD
;
A
#
# COMPACT_ATOMS: atom_id res chain seq x y z
N MET A 1 -18.10 -88.09 -3.50
CA MET A 1 -19.05 -87.05 -3.06
C MET A 1 -18.23 -86.00 -2.33
N SER A 2 -17.97 -84.87 -2.98
CA SER A 2 -17.12 -83.82 -2.43
C SER A 2 -17.86 -83.10 -1.31
N ASN A 3 -17.44 -83.31 -0.07
CA ASN A 3 -17.94 -82.55 1.09
C ASN A 3 -17.29 -81.17 1.06
N THR A 4 -17.87 -80.24 0.30
CA THR A 4 -17.55 -78.81 0.41
C THR A 4 -18.12 -78.32 1.74
N THR A 5 -17.30 -78.24 2.76
CA THR A 5 -17.63 -77.62 4.05
C THR A 5 -17.72 -76.10 3.90
N GLN A 6 -18.52 -75.43 4.74
CA GLN A 6 -18.64 -73.96 4.75
C GLN A 6 -17.27 -73.25 4.81
N LEU A 7 -16.30 -73.83 5.52
CA LEU A 7 -14.91 -73.36 5.57
C LEU A 7 -14.25 -73.28 4.19
N LEU A 8 -14.45 -74.29 3.34
CA LEU A 8 -13.87 -74.31 1.98
C LEU A 8 -14.64 -73.41 1.01
N THR A 9 -15.88 -73.03 1.35
CA THR A 9 -16.66 -72.03 0.61
C THR A 9 -16.16 -70.62 0.91
N GLU A 10 -15.85 -70.33 2.17
CA GLU A 10 -15.32 -69.03 2.61
C GLU A 10 -13.82 -68.88 2.31
N PHE A 11 -13.07 -69.97 2.37
CA PHE A 11 -11.62 -70.04 2.14
C PHE A 11 -11.29 -71.08 1.06
N PRO A 12 -11.62 -70.81 -0.21
CA PRO A 12 -11.36 -71.74 -1.32
C PRO A 12 -9.87 -72.02 -1.51
N GLU A 13 -9.02 -71.11 -1.04
CA GLU A 13 -7.56 -71.25 -0.97
C GLU A 13 -7.15 -72.52 -0.20
N LEU A 14 -7.95 -73.03 0.74
CA LEU A 14 -7.63 -74.20 1.55
C LEU A 14 -8.06 -75.53 0.90
N SER A 15 -8.77 -75.48 -0.22
CA SER A 15 -9.39 -76.67 -0.86
C SER A 15 -8.40 -77.70 -1.41
N HIS A 16 -7.13 -77.30 -1.60
CA HIS A 16 -6.07 -78.16 -2.10
C HIS A 16 -5.28 -78.87 -0.99
N LEU A 17 -5.53 -78.53 0.28
CA LEU A 17 -4.85 -79.10 1.44
C LEU A 17 -5.60 -80.35 1.94
N SER A 18 -4.85 -81.34 2.41
CA SER A 18 -5.45 -82.55 2.99
C SER A 18 -5.99 -82.30 4.40
N ARG A 19 -6.82 -83.21 4.91
CA ARG A 19 -7.30 -83.13 6.30
C ARG A 19 -6.16 -83.19 7.31
N GLU A 20 -5.15 -84.01 7.06
CA GLU A 20 -3.96 -84.14 7.90
C GLU A 20 -3.18 -82.82 7.93
N ASP A 21 -3.00 -82.17 6.77
CA ASP A 21 -2.39 -80.83 6.70
C ASP A 21 -3.17 -79.77 7.48
N LEU A 22 -4.50 -79.81 7.46
CA LEU A 22 -5.34 -78.88 8.22
C LEU A 22 -5.28 -79.13 9.73
N GLU A 23 -5.15 -80.39 10.15
CA GLU A 23 -4.97 -80.77 11.56
C GLU A 23 -3.57 -80.38 12.06
N ASP A 24 -2.54 -80.61 11.27
CA ASP A 24 -1.17 -80.18 11.56
C ASP A 24 -1.07 -78.65 11.64
N MET A 25 -1.79 -77.93 10.80
CA MET A 25 -1.86 -76.47 10.83
C MET A 25 -2.50 -75.90 12.11
N LEU A 26 -3.38 -76.66 12.76
CA LEU A 26 -3.98 -76.28 14.06
C LEU A 26 -3.02 -76.53 15.23
N VAL A 27 -2.07 -77.45 15.08
CA VAL A 27 -1.15 -77.89 16.14
C VAL A 27 0.22 -77.19 16.03
N ASP A 28 0.67 -76.86 14.81
CA ASP A 28 1.93 -76.17 14.54
C ASP A 28 1.70 -74.72 14.06
N PRO A 29 1.87 -73.72 14.95
CA PRO A 29 1.76 -72.31 14.60
C PRO A 29 2.73 -71.84 13.52
N ALA A 30 3.91 -72.47 13.41
CA ALA A 30 4.90 -72.10 12.41
C ALA A 30 4.45 -72.56 11.02
N TYR A 31 3.86 -73.75 10.92
CA TYR A 31 3.26 -74.25 9.69
C TYR A 31 2.07 -73.40 9.24
N PHE A 32 1.18 -73.01 10.17
CA PHE A 32 0.11 -72.05 9.88
C PHE A 32 0.63 -70.73 9.32
N GLN A 33 1.64 -70.13 9.96
CA GLN A 33 2.21 -68.86 9.49
C GLN A 33 2.83 -69.00 8.09
N ALA A 34 3.51 -70.12 7.83
CA ALA A 34 4.08 -70.39 6.51
C ALA A 34 2.97 -70.44 5.44
N VAL A 35 1.89 -71.20 5.67
CA VAL A 35 0.76 -71.29 4.73
C VAL A 35 0.04 -69.94 4.60
N PHE A 36 -0.21 -69.23 5.69
CA PHE A 36 -0.81 -67.90 5.69
C PHE A 36 -0.04 -66.91 4.82
N HIS A 37 1.29 -66.88 4.92
CA HIS A 37 2.15 -66.04 4.08
C HIS A 37 2.24 -66.52 2.62
N THR A 38 1.81 -67.74 2.31
CA THR A 38 1.71 -68.22 0.93
C THR A 38 0.46 -67.73 0.21
N LEU A 39 -0.60 -67.36 0.95
CA LEU A 39 -1.88 -66.92 0.39
C LEU A 39 -1.70 -65.68 -0.49
N THR A 40 -2.37 -65.69 -1.65
CA THR A 40 -2.24 -64.63 -2.66
C THR A 40 -2.68 -63.28 -2.10
N THR A 41 -3.83 -63.25 -1.42
CA THR A 41 -4.38 -62.06 -0.77
C THR A 41 -3.43 -61.46 0.27
N VAL A 42 -2.76 -62.30 1.08
CA VAL A 42 -1.78 -61.86 2.08
C VAL A 42 -0.53 -61.29 1.42
N LYS A 43 -0.03 -61.94 0.36
CA LYS A 43 1.11 -61.42 -0.43
C LYS A 43 0.79 -60.08 -1.09
N GLU A 44 -0.41 -59.93 -1.66
CA GLU A 44 -0.87 -58.68 -2.25
C GLU A 44 -0.98 -57.57 -1.21
N LEU A 45 -1.50 -57.88 -0.02
CA LEU A 45 -1.60 -56.92 1.08
C LEU A 45 -0.22 -56.43 1.54
N TYR A 46 0.77 -57.33 1.70
CA TYR A 46 2.14 -56.93 2.04
C TYR A 46 2.80 -56.10 0.94
N ARG A 47 2.57 -56.42 -0.34
CA ARG A 47 3.07 -55.62 -1.45
C ARG A 47 2.46 -54.22 -1.43
N ALA A 48 1.14 -54.11 -1.30
CA ALA A 48 0.45 -52.82 -1.21
C ALA A 48 0.94 -51.99 -0.02
N GLN A 49 1.15 -52.62 1.15
CA GLN A 49 1.72 -51.96 2.32
C GLN A 49 3.14 -51.44 2.06
N ALA A 50 3.99 -52.23 1.43
CA ALA A 50 5.35 -51.83 1.09
C ALA A 50 5.37 -50.68 0.07
N GLU A 51 4.53 -50.75 -0.97
CA GLU A 51 4.38 -49.70 -1.97
C GLU A 51 3.91 -48.38 -1.36
N LEU A 52 2.90 -48.42 -0.47
CA LEU A 52 2.45 -47.24 0.27
C LEU A 52 3.54 -46.67 1.18
N GLY A 53 4.32 -47.53 1.83
CA GLY A 53 5.46 -47.12 2.64
C GLY A 53 6.50 -46.35 1.82
N LEU A 54 6.89 -46.89 0.67
CA LEU A 54 7.84 -46.27 -0.25
C LEU A 54 7.31 -44.95 -0.83
N ALA A 55 6.03 -44.91 -1.19
CA ALA A 55 5.38 -43.70 -1.69
C ALA A 55 5.37 -42.59 -0.62
N ASN A 56 5.00 -42.91 0.62
CA ASN A 56 5.03 -41.97 1.73
C ASN A 56 6.44 -41.46 2.02
N GLU A 57 7.44 -42.34 2.01
CA GLU A 57 8.84 -41.95 2.21
C GLU A 57 9.32 -41.00 1.09
N SER A 58 8.95 -41.28 -0.15
CA SER A 58 9.26 -40.42 -1.30
C SER A 58 8.66 -39.02 -1.15
N ILE A 59 7.36 -38.94 -0.78
CA ILE A 59 6.68 -37.67 -0.53
C ILE A 59 7.33 -36.91 0.63
N ALA A 60 7.69 -37.60 1.71
CA ALA A 60 8.36 -36.98 2.85
C ALA A 60 9.73 -36.39 2.44
N LYS A 61 10.52 -37.12 1.66
CA LYS A 61 11.81 -36.64 1.13
C LYS A 61 11.62 -35.41 0.23
N GLN A 62 10.63 -35.42 -0.64
CA GLN A 62 10.32 -34.28 -1.50
C GLN A 62 9.87 -33.05 -0.68
N ASN A 63 9.04 -33.24 0.34
CA ASN A 63 8.61 -32.17 1.23
C ASN A 63 9.80 -31.55 1.97
N LEU A 64 10.70 -32.38 2.49
CA LEU A 64 11.93 -31.92 3.14
C LEU A 64 12.86 -31.20 2.17
N SER A 65 12.97 -31.65 0.92
CA SER A 65 13.87 -31.02 -0.05
C SER A 65 13.43 -29.60 -0.44
N VAL A 66 12.14 -29.30 -0.42
CA VAL A 66 11.60 -27.97 -0.77
C VAL A 66 11.35 -27.09 0.45
N GLN A 67 11.46 -27.63 1.67
CA GLN A 67 11.11 -26.95 2.91
C GLN A 67 11.90 -25.65 3.07
N ASP A 68 13.22 -25.71 2.97
CA ASP A 68 14.10 -24.56 3.19
C ASP A 68 13.87 -23.45 2.16
N GLU A 69 13.65 -23.83 0.90
CA GLU A 69 13.35 -22.88 -0.18
C GLU A 69 12.02 -22.14 0.08
N VAL A 70 10.98 -22.87 0.51
CA VAL A 70 9.69 -22.28 0.87
C VAL A 70 9.83 -21.33 2.06
N TYR A 71 10.59 -21.69 3.09
CA TYR A 71 10.84 -20.80 4.23
C TYR A 71 11.61 -19.55 3.82
N ARG A 72 12.63 -19.69 2.97
CA ARG A 72 13.39 -18.55 2.44
C ARG A 72 12.48 -17.61 1.64
N MET A 73 11.71 -18.12 0.68
CA MET A 73 10.78 -17.31 -0.12
C MET A 73 9.74 -16.61 0.74
N ARG A 74 9.23 -17.26 1.80
CA ARG A 74 8.30 -16.64 2.75
C ARG A 74 8.96 -15.48 3.51
N SER A 75 10.21 -15.64 3.93
CA SER A 75 10.96 -14.56 4.60
C SER A 75 11.17 -13.38 3.66
N GLU A 76 11.68 -13.64 2.45
CA GLU A 76 11.94 -12.60 1.44
C GLU A 76 10.66 -11.84 1.07
N THR A 77 9.54 -12.55 0.91
CA THR A 77 8.24 -11.94 0.61
C THR A 77 7.76 -11.07 1.77
N LYS A 78 7.96 -11.52 3.01
CA LYS A 78 7.61 -10.75 4.20
C LYS A 78 8.45 -9.48 4.29
N ASP A 79 9.77 -9.59 4.13
CA ASP A 79 10.68 -8.45 4.22
C ASP A 79 10.35 -7.40 3.15
N ALA A 80 10.10 -7.83 1.90
CA ALA A 80 9.68 -6.95 0.82
C ALA A 80 8.31 -6.28 1.08
N PHE A 81 7.36 -7.01 1.69
CA PHE A 81 6.07 -6.46 2.07
C PHE A 81 6.21 -5.41 3.18
N ASP A 82 7.00 -5.70 4.20
CA ASP A 82 7.26 -4.80 5.32
C ASP A 82 7.96 -3.51 4.82
N GLU A 83 8.92 -3.63 3.90
CA GLU A 83 9.56 -2.49 3.24
C GLU A 83 8.55 -1.65 2.43
N ALA A 84 7.71 -2.29 1.61
CA ALA A 84 6.69 -1.61 0.84
C ALA A 84 5.71 -0.84 1.74
N LYS A 85 5.33 -1.41 2.88
CA LYS A 85 4.46 -0.75 3.87
C LYS A 85 5.16 0.42 4.55
N ALA A 86 6.45 0.30 4.85
CA ALA A 86 7.22 1.42 5.38
C ALA A 86 7.33 2.58 4.37
N LEU A 87 7.55 2.27 3.08
CA LEU A 87 7.58 3.27 2.01
C LEU A 87 6.21 3.93 1.80
N GLU A 88 5.11 3.17 1.86
CA GLU A 88 3.74 3.70 1.79
C GLU A 88 3.48 4.71 2.93
N ALA A 89 3.86 4.38 4.16
CA ALA A 89 3.74 5.28 5.30
C ALA A 89 4.59 6.55 5.12
N ARG A 90 5.82 6.41 4.64
CA ARG A 90 6.71 7.54 4.35
C ARG A 90 6.18 8.42 3.23
N TRP A 91 5.56 7.83 2.21
CA TRP A 91 4.94 8.57 1.11
C TRP A 91 3.80 9.45 1.60
N ALA A 92 2.93 8.93 2.47
CA ALA A 92 1.84 9.70 3.05
C ALA A 92 2.34 10.94 3.81
N GLU A 93 3.45 10.81 4.53
CA GLU A 93 4.08 11.93 5.23
C GLU A 93 4.68 12.96 4.26
N LEU A 94 5.40 12.51 3.24
CA LEU A 94 5.94 13.39 2.20
C LEU A 94 4.84 14.13 1.44
N GLU A 95 3.71 13.48 1.15
CA GLU A 95 2.57 14.10 0.51
C GLU A 95 1.95 15.19 1.41
N ARG A 96 1.89 14.95 2.73
CA ARG A 96 1.44 15.94 3.71
C ARG A 96 2.39 17.15 3.75
N GLU A 97 3.70 16.91 3.87
CA GLU A 97 4.73 17.95 3.85
C GLU A 97 4.68 18.77 2.55
N GLN A 98 4.55 18.10 1.40
CA GLN A 98 4.40 18.74 0.11
C GLN A 98 3.16 19.64 0.10
N LYS A 99 1.99 19.13 0.52
CA LYS A 99 0.75 19.93 0.58
C LYS A 99 0.91 21.16 1.47
N GLU A 100 1.57 21.06 2.61
CA GLU A 100 1.82 22.20 3.50
C GLU A 100 2.70 23.27 2.86
N VAL A 101 3.78 22.85 2.19
CA VAL A 101 4.67 23.78 1.46
C VAL A 101 3.92 24.44 0.30
N PHE A 102 3.23 23.65 -0.51
CA PHE A 102 2.51 24.13 -1.70
C PHE A 102 1.25 24.93 -1.39
N GLN A 103 0.65 24.78 -0.20
CA GLN A 103 -0.55 25.53 0.19
C GLN A 103 -0.37 27.05 0.02
N ARG A 104 0.82 27.57 0.34
CA ARG A 104 1.16 29.01 0.24
C ARG A 104 1.34 29.50 -1.20
N PHE A 105 1.51 28.56 -2.14
CA PHE A 105 1.69 28.84 -3.55
C PHE A 105 0.47 28.39 -4.37
N ASN A 106 -0.57 27.86 -3.72
CA ASN A 106 -1.82 27.55 -4.38
C ASN A 106 -2.39 28.84 -5.01
N PRO A 107 -2.88 28.78 -6.26
CA PRO A 107 -3.49 29.92 -6.95
C PRO A 107 -4.54 30.67 -6.10
N GLN A 108 -5.38 29.95 -5.35
CA GLN A 108 -6.38 30.58 -4.49
C GLN A 108 -5.76 31.37 -3.33
N PHE A 109 -4.71 30.82 -2.70
CA PHE A 109 -4.00 31.52 -1.63
C PHE A 109 -3.26 32.76 -2.16
N LEU A 110 -2.63 32.64 -3.33
CA LEU A 110 -1.96 33.77 -3.99
C LEU A 110 -2.95 34.87 -4.41
N LEU A 111 -4.14 34.50 -4.90
CA LEU A 111 -5.21 35.45 -5.23
C LEU A 111 -5.74 36.15 -3.96
N MET A 112 -5.95 35.41 -2.88
CA MET A 112 -6.32 35.97 -1.57
C MET A 112 -5.27 36.99 -1.11
N ARG A 113 -3.98 36.63 -1.18
CA ARG A 113 -2.86 37.51 -0.82
C ARG A 113 -2.79 38.74 -1.71
N LEU A 114 -3.06 38.62 -3.02
CA LEU A 114 -3.16 39.75 -3.94
C LEU A 114 -4.28 40.71 -3.51
N ARG A 115 -5.46 40.18 -3.17
CA ARG A 115 -6.60 40.99 -2.69
C ARG A 115 -6.25 41.76 -1.41
N HIS A 116 -5.65 41.09 -0.42
CA HIS A 116 -5.20 41.76 0.80
C HIS A 116 -4.15 42.85 0.51
N ALA A 117 -3.20 42.58 -0.37
CA ALA A 117 -2.21 43.58 -0.78
C ALA A 117 -2.84 44.75 -1.54
N THR A 118 -3.95 44.54 -2.27
CA THR A 118 -4.71 45.62 -2.91
C THR A 118 -5.39 46.49 -1.86
N THR A 119 -6.09 45.91 -0.88
CA THR A 119 -6.73 46.65 0.21
C THR A 119 -5.71 47.44 1.02
N ALA A 120 -4.60 46.81 1.43
CA ALA A 120 -3.54 47.51 2.16
C ALA A 120 -2.94 48.67 1.35
N GLN A 121 -2.87 48.56 0.02
CA GLN A 121 -2.40 49.65 -0.83
C GLN A 121 -3.38 50.82 -0.89
N ASP A 122 -4.67 50.51 -0.88
CA ASP A 122 -5.76 51.48 -0.83
C ASP A 122 -5.68 52.27 0.48
N ASP A 123 -5.65 51.54 1.61
CA ASP A 123 -5.52 52.10 2.96
C ASP A 123 -4.28 53.00 3.10
N LEU A 124 -3.13 52.57 2.56
CA LEU A 124 -1.91 53.39 2.55
C LEU A 124 -2.07 54.68 1.73
N SER A 125 -2.74 54.60 0.57
CA SER A 125 -2.99 55.80 -0.25
C SER A 125 -3.94 56.77 0.43
N GLU A 126 -4.97 56.27 1.10
CA GLU A 126 -5.93 57.07 1.87
C GLU A 126 -5.28 57.69 3.12
N ALA A 127 -4.40 56.96 3.81
CA ALA A 127 -3.66 57.48 4.95
C ALA A 127 -2.68 58.60 4.55
N LEU A 128 -2.01 58.46 3.39
CA LEU A 128 -1.14 59.51 2.85
C LEU A 128 -1.95 60.76 2.51
N ALA A 129 -3.09 60.61 1.82
CA ALA A 129 -3.98 61.72 1.49
C ALA A 129 -4.52 62.41 2.76
N SER A 130 -4.94 61.63 3.75
CA SER A 130 -5.43 62.15 5.04
C SER A 130 -4.37 62.95 5.80
N THR A 131 -3.12 62.49 5.76
CA THR A 131 -1.98 63.18 6.39
C THR A 131 -1.72 64.51 5.70
N PHE A 132 -1.70 64.53 4.36
CA PHE A 132 -1.50 65.74 3.58
C PHE A 132 -2.60 66.80 3.79
N VAL A 133 -3.88 66.37 3.86
CA VAL A 133 -4.98 67.29 4.17
C VAL A 133 -4.87 67.87 5.59
N ARG A 134 -4.41 67.06 6.55
CA ARG A 134 -4.22 67.51 7.94
C ARG A 134 -3.06 68.50 8.10
N SER A 135 -1.94 68.26 7.41
CA SER A 135 -0.78 69.16 7.44
C SER A 135 -1.10 70.50 6.78
N SER A 136 -1.72 70.48 5.60
CA SER A 136 -2.16 71.68 4.88
C SER A 136 -3.19 72.54 5.64
N ALA A 137 -3.99 71.94 6.52
CA ALA A 137 -4.94 72.66 7.37
C ALA A 137 -4.30 73.30 8.63
N SER A 138 -3.07 72.91 9.00
CA SER A 138 -2.44 73.30 10.27
C SER A 138 -1.32 74.36 10.13
N GLU A 139 -0.88 74.66 8.91
CA GLU A 139 0.26 75.56 8.66
C GLU A 139 -0.16 77.01 8.34
N VAL A 140 0.48 77.98 9.01
CA VAL A 140 0.42 79.41 8.67
C VAL A 140 1.18 79.60 7.34
N PRO A 141 0.63 80.31 6.35
CA PRO A 141 1.15 80.28 4.98
C PRO A 141 2.57 80.89 4.90
N SER A 142 3.57 80.04 4.71
CA SER A 142 4.92 80.45 4.30
C SER A 142 5.07 80.22 2.78
N PRO A 143 5.39 81.25 1.98
CA PRO A 143 5.25 81.21 0.53
C PRO A 143 6.31 80.40 -0.24
N SER A 144 7.29 79.78 0.41
CA SER A 144 8.43 79.13 -0.28
C SER A 144 8.55 77.61 -0.10
N THR A 145 7.78 76.98 0.78
CA THR A 145 7.88 75.52 1.06
C THR A 145 6.73 74.72 0.46
N ASN A 146 5.54 75.30 0.36
CA ASN A 146 4.30 74.61 -0.03
C ASN A 146 4.33 73.96 -1.42
N GLY A 147 5.02 74.56 -2.40
CA GLY A 147 5.04 74.02 -3.77
C GLY A 147 5.77 72.68 -3.88
N LYS A 148 6.90 72.55 -3.17
CA LYS A 148 7.71 71.34 -3.19
C LYS A 148 7.04 70.19 -2.44
N ASP A 149 6.39 70.49 -1.31
CA ASP A 149 5.66 69.49 -0.51
C ASP A 149 4.41 68.97 -1.26
N VAL A 150 3.75 69.83 -2.04
CA VAL A 150 2.64 69.42 -2.93
C VAL A 150 3.16 68.52 -4.05
N ASP A 151 4.25 68.89 -4.72
CA ASP A 151 4.81 68.10 -5.82
C ASP A 151 5.30 66.72 -5.34
N ASP A 152 5.93 66.66 -4.17
CA ASP A 152 6.39 65.42 -3.55
C ASP A 152 5.21 64.52 -3.14
N PHE A 153 4.15 65.10 -2.55
CA PHE A 153 2.90 64.38 -2.27
C PHE A 153 2.27 63.81 -3.54
N VAL A 154 2.10 64.63 -4.58
CA VAL A 154 1.48 64.21 -5.85
C VAL A 154 2.26 63.05 -6.47
N LYS A 155 3.59 63.12 -6.42
CA LYS A 155 4.46 62.06 -6.92
C LYS A 155 4.29 60.76 -6.14
N GLU A 156 4.30 60.82 -4.81
CA GLU A 156 4.17 59.65 -3.94
C GLU A 156 2.76 59.02 -4.05
N PHE A 157 1.72 59.84 -3.94
CA PHE A 157 0.34 59.40 -4.06
C PHE A 157 0.06 58.75 -5.42
N ARG A 158 0.59 59.32 -6.51
CA ARG A 158 0.46 58.75 -7.85
C ARG A 158 1.09 57.37 -7.96
N GLU A 159 2.28 57.15 -7.40
CA GLU A 159 2.93 55.84 -7.43
C GLU A 159 2.19 54.80 -6.56
N LEU A 160 1.62 55.21 -5.42
CA LEU A 160 0.76 54.35 -4.61
C LEU A 160 -0.51 53.93 -5.39
N ARG A 161 -1.23 54.87 -6.00
CA ARG A 161 -2.45 54.60 -6.78
C ARG A 161 -2.18 53.79 -8.04
N LYS A 162 -1.05 54.03 -8.71
CA LYS A 162 -0.62 53.22 -9.86
C LYS A 162 -0.39 51.76 -9.47
N THR A 163 0.22 51.51 -8.32
CA THR A 163 0.42 50.16 -7.79
C THR A 163 -0.92 49.51 -7.43
N TYR A 164 -1.82 50.25 -6.79
CA TYR A 164 -3.19 49.80 -6.49
C TYR A 164 -3.93 49.37 -7.78
N HIS A 165 -4.04 50.25 -8.77
CA HIS A 165 -4.78 49.97 -10.00
C HIS A 165 -4.16 48.82 -10.80
N LYS A 166 -2.83 48.67 -10.80
CA LYS A 166 -2.17 47.48 -11.36
C LYS A 166 -2.64 46.19 -10.67
N ARG A 167 -2.68 46.17 -9.33
CA ARG A 167 -3.14 45.01 -8.57
C ARG A 167 -4.63 44.71 -8.79
N VAL A 168 -5.48 45.74 -8.89
CA VAL A 168 -6.90 45.59 -9.24
C VAL A 168 -7.05 44.94 -10.62
N MET A 169 -6.41 45.50 -11.65
CA MET A 169 -6.46 44.93 -13.00
C MET A 169 -5.99 43.47 -13.05
N TRP A 170 -4.92 43.14 -12.32
CA TRP A 170 -4.42 41.77 -12.26
C TRP A 170 -5.38 40.85 -11.50
N GLY A 171 -6.00 41.33 -10.41
CA GLY A 171 -7.03 40.60 -9.67
C GLY A 171 -8.26 40.29 -10.52
N ASP A 172 -8.72 41.26 -11.31
CA ASP A 172 -9.88 41.11 -12.20
C ASP A 172 -9.59 40.12 -13.34
N ARG A 173 -8.42 40.25 -13.98
CA ARG A 173 -7.98 39.30 -15.03
C ARG A 173 -7.84 37.89 -14.48
N TRP A 174 -7.34 37.74 -13.25
CA TRP A 174 -7.28 36.45 -12.58
C TRP A 174 -8.68 35.89 -12.30
N ALA A 175 -9.58 36.68 -11.72
CA ALA A 175 -10.96 36.27 -11.45
C ALA A 175 -11.73 35.90 -12.73
N ALA A 176 -11.41 36.55 -13.85
CA ALA A 176 -11.95 36.23 -15.18
C ALA A 176 -11.30 35.00 -15.85
N GLY A 177 -10.38 34.30 -15.18
CA GLY A 177 -9.71 33.12 -15.72
C GLY A 177 -8.69 33.41 -16.83
N GLN A 178 -8.28 34.67 -16.99
CA GLN A 178 -7.33 35.11 -18.03
C GLN A 178 -5.85 34.96 -17.62
N VAL A 179 -5.60 34.37 -16.44
CA VAL A 179 -4.27 34.09 -15.92
C VAL A 179 -4.03 32.59 -16.01
N ALA A 180 -3.10 32.19 -16.87
CA ALA A 180 -2.66 30.81 -16.98
C ALA A 180 -1.44 30.58 -16.09
N TRP A 181 -1.49 29.54 -15.26
CA TRP A 181 -0.35 29.01 -14.54
C TRP A 181 0.36 28.01 -15.45
N ARG A 182 1.69 27.99 -15.47
CA ARG A 182 2.43 26.93 -16.15
C ARG A 182 2.49 25.71 -15.23
N ASP A 183 2.12 24.57 -15.77
CA ASP A 183 2.25 23.26 -15.12
C ASP A 183 3.66 22.70 -15.40
N ASP A 184 4.70 23.45 -15.06
CA ASP A 184 6.10 22.98 -15.17
C ASP A 184 6.51 22.21 -13.89
#